data_AF-A0A553UG27-F1
#
_entry.id   AF-A0A553UG27-F1
#
_cell.length_a   1.000
_cell.length_b   1.000
_cell.length_c   1.000
_cell.angle_alpha   90.00
_cell.angle_beta   90.00
_cell.angle_gamma   90.00
#
_symmetry.space_group_name_H-M   'P 1'
#
loop_
_entity.id
_entity.type
_entity.pdbx_description
1 polymer ?
#
loop_
_entity_poly.entity_id
_entity_poly.type
_entity_poly.pdbx_seq_one_letter_code
_entity_poly.pdbx_strand_id
1 'polypeptide(L)' 'RAFGRDEIIERLWRGEGSVEHKVIDVYVSTLRCKTHDTLIDTIRGTGYRLGRGTT' A
#
# COMPACT_ATOMS: atom_id res chain seq x y z
N ARG A 1 -10.39 6.03 2.73
CA ARG A 1 -9.29 6.72 3.42
C ARG A 1 -7.98 6.35 2.74
N ALA A 2 -7.08 7.31 2.49
CA ALA A 2 -5.74 7.03 1.99
C ALA A 2 -4.76 6.88 3.16
N PHE A 3 -3.69 6.11 2.95
CA PHE A 3 -2.62 5.84 3.89
C PHE A 3 -1.29 6.18 3.25
N GLY A 4 -0.46 6.92 3.99
CA GLY A 4 0.93 7.18 3.61
C GLY A 4 1.79 5.93 3.75
N ARG A 5 2.92 5.88 3.05
CA ARG A 5 3.87 4.76 3.18
C ARG A 5 4.39 4.62 4.60
N ASP A 6 4.75 5.74 5.22
CA ASP A 6 5.14 5.78 6.64
C ASP A 6 4.01 5.27 7.55
N GLU A 7 2.76 5.66 7.31
CA GLU A 7 1.61 5.19 8.12
C GLU A 7 1.37 3.69 7.95
N ILE A 8 1.61 3.13 6.75
CA ILE A 8 1.49 1.69 6.49
C ILE A 8 2.62 0.93 7.21
N ILE A 9 3.86 1.42 7.10
CA ILE A 9 5.03 0.83 7.77
C ILE A 9 4.84 0.84 9.28
N GLU A 10 4.49 2.00 9.84
CA GLU A 10 4.24 2.21 11.27
C GLU A 10 3.08 1.36 11.82
N ARG A 11 2.21 0.83 10.97
CA ARG A 11 1.10 -0.06 11.40
C ARG A 11 1.44 -1.53 11.30
N LEU A 12 2.19 -1.92 10.27
CA LEU A 12 2.47 -3.32 9.96
C LEU A 12 3.80 -3.81 10.57
N TRP A 13 4.79 -2.93 10.66
CA TRP A 13 6.16 -3.24 11.10
C TRP A 13 6.56 -2.48 12.37
N ARG A 14 5.63 -2.31 13.31
CA ARG A 14 5.95 -1.66 14.60
C ARG A 14 7.12 -2.35 15.29
N GLY A 15 8.21 -1.62 15.49
CA GLY A 15 9.39 -2.11 16.21
C GLY A 15 10.34 -2.99 15.38
N GLU A 16 10.04 -3.22 14.11
CA GLU A 16 10.99 -3.80 13.16
C GLU A 16 11.87 -2.68 12.56
N GLY A 17 13.08 -3.02 12.12
CA GLY A 17 14.06 -2.06 11.62
C GLY A 17 13.60 -1.25 10.41
N SER A 18 14.49 -0.40 9.87
CA SER A 18 14.22 0.53 8.76
C SER A 18 13.63 -0.16 7.52
N VAL A 19 12.30 -0.26 7.45
CA VAL A 19 11.58 -0.70 6.25
C VAL A 19 11.54 0.44 5.25
N GLU A 20 12.05 0.20 4.05
CA GLU A 20 12.03 1.19 2.99
C GLU A 20 10.64 1.33 2.36
N HIS A 21 10.31 2.56 1.95
CA HIS A 21 9.08 2.89 1.22
C HIS A 21 8.87 2.02 -0.03
N LYS A 22 9.96 1.63 -0.70
CA LYS A 22 9.93 0.77 -1.90
C LYS A 22 9.37 -0.61 -1.63
N VAL A 23 9.51 -1.13 -0.40
CA VAL A 23 8.93 -2.42 -0.01
C VAL A 23 7.41 -2.38 -0.09
N ILE A 24 6.80 -1.28 0.35
CA ILE A 24 5.34 -1.09 0.24
C ILE A 24 4.90 -1.12 -1.22
N ASP A 25 5.64 -0.47 -2.12
CA ASP A 25 5.33 -0.44 -3.55
C ASP A 25 5.36 -1.85 -4.17
N VAL A 26 6.34 -2.68 -3.79
CA VAL A 26 6.45 -4.09 -4.22
C VAL A 26 5.27 -4.92 -3.74
N TYR A 27 4.88 -4.78 -2.47
CA TYR A 27 3.71 -5.48 -1.93
C TYR A 27 2.41 -5.05 -2.62
N VAL A 28 2.22 -3.75 -2.86
CA VAL A 28 1.04 -3.25 -3.58
C VAL A 28 0.99 -3.81 -4.99
N SER A 29 2.11 -3.83 -5.71
CA SER A 29 2.19 -4.42 -7.05
C SER A 29 1.85 -5.92 -7.04
N THR A 30 2.36 -6.63 -6.04
CA THR A 30 2.10 -8.07 -5.88
C THR A 30 0.62 -8.34 -5.56
N LEU A 31 0.01 -7.53 -4.70
CA LEU A 31 -1.41 -7.65 -4.35
C LEU A 31 -2.30 -7.43 -5.57
N ARG A 32 -2.03 -6.39 -6.37
CA ARG A 32 -2.76 -6.13 -7.62
C ARG A 32 -2.65 -7.30 -8.61
N CYS A 33 -1.47 -7.90 -8.73
CA CYS A 33 -1.25 -9.06 -9.60
C CYS A 33 -2.00 -10.32 -9.11
N LYS A 34 -2.05 -10.56 -7.79
CA LYS A 34 -2.76 -11.70 -7.19
C LYS A 34 -4.27 -11.52 -7.09
N THR A 35 -4.75 -10.29 -7.24
CA THR A 35 -6.17 -9.95 -7.15
C THR A 35 -6.56 -9.23 -8.43
N HIS A 36 -6.74 -7.92 -8.38
CA HIS A 36 -7.07 -7.08 -9.53
C HIS A 36 -6.40 -5.71 -9.35
N ASP A 37 -6.09 -5.03 -10.47
CA ASP A 37 -5.39 -3.74 -10.45
C ASP A 37 -6.16 -2.64 -9.68
N THR A 38 -7.50 -2.73 -9.70
CA THR A 38 -8.42 -1.78 -9.06
C THR A 38 -8.60 -2.00 -7.56
N LEU A 39 -7.95 -3.01 -6.96
CA LEU A 39 -8.06 -3.26 -5.52
C LEU A 39 -7.41 -2.16 -4.70
N ILE A 40 -6.33 -1.54 -5.20
CA ILE A 40 -5.58 -0.50 -4.51
C ILE A 40 -5.34 0.65 -5.47
N ASP A 41 -5.82 1.84 -5.12
CA ASP A 41 -5.56 3.09 -5.85
C ASP A 41 -4.24 3.72 -5.38
N THR A 42 -3.46 4.24 -6.32
CA THR A 42 -2.33 5.13 -6.01
C THR A 42 -2.82 6.59 -6.00
N ILE A 43 -2.71 7.26 -4.86
CA ILE A 43 -3.02 8.69 -4.72
C ILE A 43 -1.69 9.45 -4.73
N ARG A 44 -1.42 10.14 -5.85
CA ARG A 44 -0.17 10.91 -6.04
C ARG A 44 0.02 11.91 -4.89
N GLY A 45 1.22 11.92 -4.32
CA GLY A 45 1.56 12.78 -3.18
C GLY A 45 1.00 12.33 -1.82
N THR A 46 0.22 11.25 -1.74
CA THR A 46 -0.33 10.75 -0.47
C THR A 46 0.08 9.31 -0.17
N GLY A 47 -0.06 8.39 -1.13
CA GLY A 47 0.20 6.96 -0.91
C GLY A 47 -0.90 6.09 -1.51
N TYR A 48 -1.48 5.21 -0.70
CA TYR A 48 -2.37 4.16 -1.17
C TYR A 48 -3.76 4.23 -0.54
N ARG A 49 -4.78 3.82 -1.29
CA ARG A 49 -6.14 3.68 -0.80
C ARG A 49 -6.72 2.37 -1.31
N LEU A 50 -7.52 1.68 -0.51
CA LEU A 50 -8.33 0.58 -1.03
C LEU A 50 -9.29 1.12 -2.10
N GLY A 51 -9.14 0.61 -3.33
CA GLY A 51 -10.06 0.87 -4.41
C GLY A 51 -11.41 0.24 -4.12
N ARG A 52 -12.45 0.70 -4.81
CA ARG A 52 -13.83 0.32 -4.49
C ARG A 52 -14.18 -1.12 -4.83
N GLY A 53 -13.25 -1.93 -5.35
CA GLY A 53 -13.44 -3.33 -5.67
C GLY A 53 -14.72 -3.55 -6.46
N THR A 54 -14.68 -3.38 -7.78
CA THR A 54 -15.84 -3.66 -8.62
C THR A 54 -16.30 -5.09 -8.32
N THR A 55 -17.51 -5.21 -7.78
CA THR A 55 -18.20 -6.45 -7.41
C THR A 55 -18.33 -7.39 -8.60
#